data_AF-A0LZQ1-F1
#
_entry.id   AF-A0LZQ1-F1
#
_cell.length_a   1.000
_cell.length_b   1.000
_cell.length_c   1.000
_cell.angle_alpha   90.00
_cell.angle_beta   90.00
_cell.angle_gamma   90.00
#
_symmetry.space_group_name_H-M   'P 1'
#
loop_
_entity.id
_entity.type
_entity.pdbx_description
1 polymer ?
#
loop_
_entity_poly.entity_id
_entity_poly.type
_entity_poly.pdbx_seq_one_letter_code
_entity_poly.pdbx_strand_id
1 'polypeptide(L)'
;MKILDKIRNIFKIKPTWDQAKAKVHKELGVSQAQIFAWKSHLIVEIKPEENIVVLQSETGKIINIILDSETKKNLLKGISENQFLPKYGTDFINEIRSWRFSYSRTKPTEYKVDLRARLKPEDQITEKRKKMYHKRNVIVTVFFIKNLIEKTI
;
A
#
# COMPACT_ATOMS: atom_id res chain seq x y z
N MET A 1 -10.10 -26.27 14.84
CA MET A 1 -10.60 -26.18 13.46
C MET A 1 -12.07 -26.60 13.47
N LYS A 2 -13.02 -25.71 13.14
CA LYS A 2 -14.47 -25.95 13.40
C LYS A 2 -15.06 -26.85 12.31
N ILE A 3 -16.03 -27.70 12.66
CA ILE A 3 -16.70 -28.69 11.81
C ILE A 3 -17.23 -28.10 10.48
N LEU A 4 -17.66 -26.83 10.50
CA LEU A 4 -18.09 -26.08 9.33
C LEU A 4 -17.01 -25.91 8.25
N ASP A 5 -15.73 -25.81 8.64
CA ASP A 5 -14.62 -25.67 7.69
C ASP A 5 -14.35 -27.01 6.96
N LYS A 6 -14.53 -28.15 7.65
CA LYS A 6 -14.44 -29.49 7.03
C LYS A 6 -15.55 -29.71 6.01
N ILE A 7 -16.79 -29.35 6.33
CA ILE A 7 -17.95 -29.52 5.42
C ILE A 7 -17.76 -28.67 4.16
N ARG A 8 -17.28 -27.42 4.26
CA ARG A 8 -17.06 -26.58 3.08
C ARG A 8 -15.94 -27.06 2.17
N ASN A 9 -14.87 -27.63 2.74
CA ASN A 9 -13.80 -28.26 1.96
C ASN A 9 -14.34 -29.46 1.16
N ILE A 10 -15.28 -30.22 1.72
CA ILE A 10 -15.94 -31.34 1.04
C ILE A 10 -16.83 -30.85 -0.11
N PHE A 11 -17.57 -29.74 0.07
CA PHE A 11 -18.49 -29.19 -0.94
C PHE A 11 -17.89 -28.13 -1.89
N LYS A 12 -16.56 -27.89 -1.85
CA LYS A 12 -15.88 -26.81 -2.61
C LYS A 12 -16.53 -25.43 -2.46
N ILE A 13 -17.19 -25.16 -1.32
CA ILE A 13 -17.87 -23.88 -1.08
C ILE A 13 -16.82 -22.81 -0.84
N LYS A 14 -16.70 -21.89 -1.80
CA LYS A 14 -15.71 -20.80 -1.73
C LYS A 14 -16.04 -19.83 -0.60
N PRO A 15 -15.04 -19.30 0.12
CA PRO A 15 -15.29 -18.41 1.26
C PRO A 15 -16.06 -17.15 0.84
N THR A 16 -16.91 -16.67 1.76
CA THR A 16 -17.55 -15.35 1.63
C THR A 16 -16.51 -14.24 1.76
N TRP A 17 -16.88 -13.01 1.37
CA TRP A 17 -15.98 -11.86 1.51
C TRP A 17 -15.58 -11.63 2.97
N ASP A 18 -16.51 -11.73 3.93
CA ASP A 18 -16.21 -11.56 5.36
C ASP A 18 -15.21 -12.61 5.87
N GLN A 19 -15.35 -13.85 5.42
CA GLN A 19 -14.43 -14.93 5.79
C GLN A 19 -13.04 -14.72 5.20
N ALA A 20 -12.97 -14.31 3.93
CA ALA A 20 -11.70 -13.98 3.30
C ALA A 20 -11.03 -12.78 3.99
N LYS A 21 -11.80 -11.74 4.32
CA LYS A 21 -11.32 -10.58 5.07
C LYS A 21 -10.79 -10.96 6.45
N ALA A 22 -11.53 -11.76 7.21
CA ALA A 22 -11.10 -12.23 8.52
C ALA A 22 -9.80 -13.06 8.43
N LYS A 23 -9.69 -13.91 7.40
CA LYS A 23 -8.48 -14.69 7.13
C LYS A 23 -7.28 -13.79 6.83
N VAL A 24 -7.43 -12.80 5.94
CA VAL A 24 -6.35 -11.85 5.60
C VAL A 24 -5.92 -11.05 6.82
N HIS A 25 -6.85 -10.53 7.60
CA HIS A 25 -6.52 -9.80 8.85
C HIS A 25 -5.72 -10.68 9.81
N LYS A 26 -6.13 -11.94 9.97
CA LYS A 26 -5.40 -12.92 10.79
C LYS A 26 -4.00 -13.21 10.23
N GLU A 27 -3.87 -13.40 8.92
CA GLU A 27 -2.58 -13.67 8.25
C GLU A 27 -1.60 -12.50 8.36
N LEU A 28 -2.12 -11.27 8.31
CA LEU A 28 -1.36 -10.04 8.48
C LEU A 28 -1.13 -9.66 9.95
N GLY A 29 -1.77 -10.35 10.90
CA GLY A 29 -1.64 -10.05 12.33
C GLY A 29 -2.20 -8.68 12.73
N VAL A 30 -3.17 -8.15 11.98
CA VAL A 30 -3.67 -6.78 12.15
C VAL A 30 -5.17 -6.76 12.45
N SER A 31 -5.57 -5.94 13.41
CA SER A 31 -6.97 -5.68 13.72
C SER A 31 -7.58 -4.63 12.78
N GLN A 32 -8.91 -4.63 12.65
CA GLN A 32 -9.59 -3.62 11.84
C GLN A 32 -9.38 -2.19 12.38
N ALA A 33 -9.27 -2.01 13.69
CA ALA A 33 -8.97 -0.72 14.31
C ALA A 33 -7.57 -0.19 13.90
N GLN A 34 -6.56 -1.06 13.92
CA GLN A 34 -5.21 -0.72 13.46
C GLN A 34 -5.19 -0.33 11.97
N ILE A 35 -5.95 -1.02 11.11
CA ILE A 35 -6.08 -0.65 9.69
C ILE A 35 -6.68 0.76 9.55
N PHE A 36 -7.72 1.08 10.32
CA PHE A 36 -8.34 2.42 10.26
C PHE A 36 -7.47 3.53 10.84
N ALA A 37 -6.63 3.20 11.83
CA ALA A 37 -5.70 4.14 12.44
C ALA A 37 -4.47 4.41 11.56
N TRP A 38 -4.20 3.57 10.55
CA TRP A 38 -3.03 3.67 9.68
C TRP A 38 -2.96 5.03 8.97
N LYS A 39 -1.79 5.68 9.07
CA LYS A 39 -1.53 7.02 8.52
C LYS A 39 -0.68 6.94 7.27
N SER A 40 -0.80 7.95 6.42
CA SER A 40 0.06 8.07 5.24
C SER A 40 1.53 8.17 5.61
N HIS A 41 2.38 7.66 4.71
CA HIS A 41 3.82 7.79 4.82
C HIS A 41 4.39 8.35 3.52
N LEU A 42 5.23 9.37 3.61
CA LEU A 42 5.96 9.93 2.47
C LEU A 42 7.06 8.94 2.06
N ILE A 43 7.28 8.79 0.76
CA ILE A 43 8.42 8.08 0.21
C ILE A 43 9.56 9.10 0.09
N VAL A 44 10.55 8.99 0.96
CA VAL A 44 11.74 9.86 0.95
C VAL A 44 12.71 9.41 -0.13
N GLU A 45 12.97 8.10 -0.16
CA GLU A 45 13.95 7.51 -1.07
C GLU A 45 13.58 6.04 -1.33
N ILE A 46 13.92 5.54 -2.53
CA ILE A 46 14.02 4.11 -2.78
C ILE A 46 15.49 3.82 -3.05
N LYS A 47 16.07 2.92 -2.26
CA LYS A 47 17.45 2.44 -2.38
C LYS A 47 17.43 1.11 -3.12
N PRO A 48 17.60 1.09 -4.46
CA PRO A 48 17.32 -0.10 -5.26
C PRO A 48 18.31 -1.23 -5.02
N GLU A 49 19.55 -0.87 -4.68
CA GLU A 49 20.66 -1.79 -4.37
C GLU A 49 20.48 -2.47 -3.02
N GLU A 50 19.95 -1.74 -2.03
CA GLU A 50 19.66 -2.27 -0.69
C GLU A 50 18.30 -2.98 -0.62
N ASN A 51 17.47 -2.86 -1.68
CA ASN A 51 16.06 -3.25 -1.68
C ASN A 51 15.29 -2.64 -0.51
N ILE A 52 15.47 -1.34 -0.26
CA ILE A 52 14.80 -0.62 0.82
C ILE A 52 14.01 0.56 0.24
N VAL A 53 12.80 0.76 0.75
CA VAL A 53 12.10 2.05 0.65
C VAL A 53 12.17 2.76 2.00
N VAL A 54 12.62 4.01 1.97
CA VAL A 54 12.69 4.89 3.12
C VAL A 54 11.42 5.70 3.19
N LEU A 55 10.65 5.48 4.25
CA LEU A 55 9.39 6.15 4.50
C LEU A 55 9.53 7.18 5.63
N GLN A 56 8.76 8.25 5.56
CA GLN A 56 8.63 9.23 6.64
C GLN A 56 7.16 9.34 7.08
N SER A 57 6.92 9.17 8.37
CA SER A 57 5.60 9.34 8.98
C SER A 57 5.22 10.82 9.14
N GLU A 58 3.96 11.09 9.48
CA GLU A 58 3.46 12.44 9.79
C GLU A 58 4.20 13.11 10.96
N THR A 59 4.81 12.34 11.88
CA THR A 59 5.61 12.87 13.00
C THR A 59 7.08 13.08 12.64
N GLY A 60 7.46 12.86 11.39
CA GLY A 60 8.84 12.98 10.91
C GLY A 60 9.72 11.74 11.14
N LYS A 61 9.23 10.72 11.86
CA LYS A 61 9.96 9.45 12.07
C LYS A 61 10.27 8.78 10.73
N ILE A 62 11.54 8.40 10.54
CA ILE A 62 12.03 7.64 9.39
C ILE A 62 11.87 6.14 9.63
N ILE A 63 11.39 5.44 8.61
CA ILE A 63 11.03 4.02 8.67
C ILE A 63 11.56 3.33 7.41
N ASN A 64 12.44 2.35 7.58
CA ASN A 64 12.98 1.58 6.47
C ASN A 64 12.16 0.31 6.27
N ILE A 65 11.62 0.11 5.07
CA ILE A 65 10.85 -1.09 4.71
C ILE A 65 11.62 -1.86 3.64
N ILE A 66 11.76 -3.18 3.85
CA ILE A 66 12.41 -4.07 2.89
C ILE A 66 11.45 -4.34 1.74
N LEU A 67 11.98 -4.28 0.53
CA LEU A 67 11.30 -4.55 -0.73
C LEU A 67 11.68 -5.96 -1.21
N ASP A 68 10.68 -6.74 -1.60
CA ASP A 68 10.94 -7.86 -2.52
C ASP A 68 11.10 -7.33 -3.96
N SER A 69 11.62 -8.17 -4.86
CA SER A 69 11.92 -7.80 -6.24
C SER A 69 10.69 -7.35 -7.04
N GLU A 70 9.55 -8.00 -6.83
CA GLU A 70 8.29 -7.68 -7.52
C GLU A 70 7.74 -6.33 -7.05
N THR A 71 7.66 -6.14 -5.73
CA THR A 71 7.23 -4.88 -5.13
C THR A 71 8.16 -3.73 -5.53
N LYS A 72 9.49 -3.94 -5.53
CA LYS A 72 10.47 -2.95 -5.99
C LYS A 72 10.17 -2.50 -7.42
N LYS A 73 10.03 -3.46 -8.34
CA LYS A 73 9.73 -3.17 -9.75
C LYS A 73 8.42 -2.40 -9.90
N ASN A 74 7.37 -2.82 -9.19
CA ASN A 74 6.05 -2.22 -9.29
C ASN A 74 6.01 -0.80 -8.69
N LEU A 75 6.71 -0.56 -7.57
CA LEU A 75 6.83 0.76 -6.95
C LEU A 75 7.60 1.74 -7.84
N LEU A 76 8.78 1.33 -8.35
CA LEU A 76 9.58 2.17 -9.25
C LEU A 76 8.80 2.54 -10.51
N LYS A 77 8.13 1.55 -11.12
CA LYS A 77 7.23 1.78 -12.25
C LYS A 77 6.11 2.77 -11.87
N GLY A 78 5.42 2.52 -10.77
CA GLY A 78 4.33 3.38 -10.30
C GLY A 78 4.75 4.84 -10.06
N ILE A 79 5.96 5.07 -9.55
CA ILE A 79 6.52 6.41 -9.34
C ILE A 79 6.90 7.05 -10.68
N SER A 80 7.59 6.33 -11.56
CA SER A 80 8.02 6.85 -12.87
C SER A 80 6.86 7.24 -13.79
N GLU A 81 5.72 6.56 -13.66
CA GLU A 81 4.50 6.84 -14.42
C GLU A 81 3.66 7.99 -13.83
N ASN A 82 4.01 8.51 -12.65
CA ASN A 82 3.39 9.71 -12.11
C ASN A 82 4.07 10.93 -12.73
N GLN A 83 3.47 11.46 -13.78
CA GLN A 83 3.88 12.72 -14.39
C GLN A 83 2.69 13.69 -14.30
N PHE A 84 2.84 14.78 -13.56
CA PHE A 84 1.95 15.91 -13.78
C PHE A 84 2.38 16.63 -15.05
N LEU A 85 1.44 17.37 -15.66
CA LEU A 85 1.80 18.22 -16.81
C LEU A 85 2.91 19.20 -16.40
N PRO A 86 3.92 19.43 -17.27
CA PRO A 86 5.08 20.28 -16.95
C PRO A 86 4.74 21.67 -16.39
N LYS A 87 3.59 22.23 -16.78
CA LYS A 87 3.07 23.51 -16.29
C LYS A 87 2.77 23.57 -14.78
N TYR A 88 2.81 22.43 -14.08
CA TYR A 88 2.52 22.34 -12.65
C TYR A 88 3.77 22.09 -11.78
N GLY A 89 4.96 22.03 -12.38
CA GLY A 89 6.21 21.67 -11.71
C GLY A 89 6.74 20.32 -12.20
N THR A 90 8.03 20.06 -12.00
CA THR A 90 8.70 18.79 -12.37
C THR A 90 8.86 17.84 -11.19
N ASP A 91 8.78 18.36 -9.96
CA ASP A 91 9.11 17.59 -8.77
C ASP A 91 7.86 17.32 -7.93
N PHE A 92 7.67 16.05 -7.56
CA PHE A 92 6.49 15.60 -6.82
C PHE A 92 6.89 14.84 -5.57
N ILE A 93 6.05 14.98 -4.55
CA ILE A 93 6.15 14.16 -3.35
C ILE A 93 5.30 12.92 -3.57
N ASN A 94 5.95 11.76 -3.44
CA ASN A 94 5.26 10.48 -3.47
C ASN A 94 4.95 10.03 -2.04
N GLU A 95 3.78 9.46 -1.84
CA GLU A 95 3.37 8.89 -0.56
C GLU A 95 2.61 7.59 -0.74
N ILE A 96 2.74 6.70 0.24
CA ILE A 96 1.82 5.60 0.42
C ILE A 96 0.67 6.13 1.28
N ARG A 97 -0.48 6.38 0.65
CA ARG A 97 -1.64 6.96 1.34
C ARG A 97 -2.43 5.95 2.15
N SER A 98 -2.51 4.72 1.66
CA SER A 98 -3.11 3.59 2.34
C SER A 98 -2.67 2.30 1.68
N TRP A 99 -3.02 1.18 2.30
CA TRP A 99 -2.94 -0.13 1.69
C TRP A 99 -4.28 -0.84 1.76
N ARG A 100 -4.49 -1.81 0.88
CA ARG A 100 -5.71 -2.61 0.80
C ARG A 100 -5.42 -3.97 0.20
N PHE A 101 -6.37 -4.88 0.32
CA PHE A 101 -6.34 -6.15 -0.40
C PHE A 101 -7.61 -6.30 -1.23
N SER A 102 -7.51 -7.06 -2.31
CA SER A 102 -8.66 -7.52 -3.08
C SER A 102 -8.69 -9.03 -3.07
N TYR A 103 -9.88 -9.57 -2.81
CA TYR A 103 -10.13 -11.00 -2.83
C TYR A 103 -11.03 -11.34 -4.03
N SER A 104 -10.66 -12.39 -4.74
CA SER A 104 -11.50 -13.04 -5.74
C SER A 104 -11.66 -14.51 -5.38
N ARG A 105 -12.82 -15.07 -5.71
CA ARG A 105 -13.07 -16.51 -5.60
C ARG A 105 -12.21 -17.35 -6.54
N THR A 106 -11.60 -16.75 -7.56
CA THR A 106 -10.85 -17.45 -8.60
C THR A 106 -9.39 -17.05 -8.67
N LYS A 107 -8.97 -16.04 -7.92
CA LYS A 107 -7.58 -15.56 -7.91
C LYS A 107 -7.06 -15.48 -6.48
N PRO A 108 -5.74 -15.66 -6.28
CA PRO A 108 -5.11 -15.36 -5.00
C PRO A 108 -5.43 -13.94 -4.51
N THR A 109 -5.34 -13.71 -3.21
CA THR A 109 -5.48 -12.37 -2.63
C THR A 109 -4.39 -11.47 -3.20
N GLU A 110 -4.79 -10.34 -3.77
CA GLU A 110 -3.86 -9.32 -4.24
C GLU A 110 -3.76 -8.21 -3.21
N TYR A 111 -2.54 -7.84 -2.86
CA TYR A 111 -2.26 -6.71 -1.97
C TYR A 111 -1.87 -5.48 -2.79
N LYS A 112 -2.36 -4.31 -2.38
CA LYS A 112 -2.20 -3.06 -3.13
C LYS A 112 -1.90 -1.91 -2.17
N VAL A 113 -1.01 -1.02 -2.57
CA VAL A 113 -0.83 0.29 -1.94
C VAL A 113 -1.42 1.39 -2.81
N ASP A 114 -2.11 2.36 -2.18
CA ASP A 114 -2.56 3.61 -2.81
C ASP A 114 -1.36 4.57 -2.85
N LEU A 115 -0.63 4.55 -3.98
CA LEU A 115 0.47 5.46 -4.24
C LEU A 115 -0.13 6.79 -4.72
N ARG A 116 0.21 7.89 -4.04
CA ARG A 116 -0.15 9.23 -4.47
C ARG A 116 1.07 10.05 -4.76
N ALA A 117 1.03 10.78 -5.86
CA ALA A 117 1.95 11.87 -6.13
C ALA A 117 1.21 13.19 -5.91
N ARG A 118 1.82 14.14 -5.20
CA ARG A 118 1.32 15.48 -4.95
C ARG A 118 2.38 16.51 -5.31
N LEU A 119 1.96 17.74 -5.57
CA LEU A 119 2.88 18.87 -5.68
C LEU A 119 3.63 19.07 -4.36
N LYS A 120 4.88 19.54 -4.43
CA LYS A 120 5.59 20.01 -3.24
C LYS A 120 4.85 21.20 -2.59
N PRO A 121 4.93 21.39 -1.26
CA PRO A 121 4.23 22.46 -0.55
C PRO A 121 4.44 23.86 -1.16
N GLU A 122 5.66 24.16 -1.59
CA GLU A 122 6.03 25.41 -2.25
C GLU A 122 5.25 25.67 -3.55
N ASP A 123 4.86 24.62 -4.28
CA ASP A 123 4.10 24.71 -5.52
C ASP A 123 2.57 24.75 -5.31
N GLN A 124 2.11 24.55 -4.07
CA GLN A 124 0.70 24.52 -3.68
C GLN A 124 0.09 25.91 -3.42
N ILE A 125 0.42 26.89 -4.27
CA ILE A 125 0.03 28.32 -4.16
C ILE A 125 -1.48 28.62 -4.23
N THR A 126 -2.32 27.63 -4.58
CA THR A 126 -3.78 27.79 -4.65
C THR A 126 -4.49 26.58 -4.05
N GLU A 127 -5.73 26.76 -3.58
CA GLU A 127 -6.58 25.67 -3.09
C GLU A 127 -6.80 24.56 -4.12
N LYS A 128 -6.86 24.93 -5.41
CA LYS A 128 -6.93 23.96 -6.51
C LYS A 128 -5.66 23.09 -6.55
N ARG A 129 -4.48 23.71 -6.43
CA ARG A 129 -3.19 23.01 -6.45
C ARG A 129 -2.96 22.15 -5.22
N LYS A 130 -3.36 22.61 -4.03
CA LYS A 130 -3.34 21.82 -2.77
C LYS A 130 -4.12 20.51 -2.89
N LYS A 131 -5.20 20.51 -3.68
CA LYS A 131 -6.06 19.34 -3.90
C LYS A 131 -5.62 18.46 -5.08
N MET A 132 -4.59 18.85 -5.83
CA MET A 132 -4.16 18.13 -7.02
C MET A 132 -3.27 16.94 -6.64
N TYR A 133 -3.64 15.75 -7.09
CA TYR A 133 -2.83 14.55 -6.91
C TYR A 133 -3.04 13.56 -8.06
N HIS A 134 -2.02 12.77 -8.35
CA HIS A 134 -2.17 11.54 -9.13
C HIS A 134 -2.27 10.37 -8.15
N LYS A 135 -3.10 9.39 -8.50
CA LYS A 135 -3.35 8.20 -7.70
C LYS A 135 -3.14 6.96 -8.55
N ARG A 136 -2.42 5.99 -8.01
CA ARG A 136 -2.24 4.66 -8.59
C ARG A 136 -2.35 3.58 -7.52
N ASN A 137 -2.83 2.41 -7.92
CA ASN A 137 -2.75 1.23 -7.06
C ASN A 137 -1.56 0.40 -7.51
N VAL A 138 -0.56 0.28 -6.65
CA VAL A 138 0.61 -0.55 -6.93
C VAL A 138 0.38 -1.91 -6.29
N ILE A 139 0.43 -2.96 -7.10
CA ILE A 139 0.37 -4.34 -6.58
C ILE A 139 1.68 -4.64 -5.88
N VAL A 140 1.58 -5.17 -4.67
CA VAL A 140 2.71 -5.50 -3.80
C VAL A 140 2.53 -6.91 -3.25
N THR A 141 3.62 -7.48 -2.74
CA THR A 141 3.55 -8.82 -2.15
C THR A 141 3.04 -8.78 -0.70
N VAL A 142 2.65 -9.95 -0.20
CA VAL A 142 2.32 -10.15 1.21
C VAL A 142 3.52 -9.87 2.13
N PHE A 143 4.74 -10.17 1.67
CA PHE A 143 5.97 -9.91 2.42
C PHE A 143 6.12 -8.40 2.69
N PHE A 144 5.99 -7.59 1.64
CA PHE A 144 6.08 -6.14 1.76
C PHE A 144 4.99 -5.58 2.68
N ILE A 145 3.72 -6.00 2.52
CA ILE A 145 2.62 -5.49 3.37
C ILE A 145 2.83 -5.85 4.84
N LYS A 146 3.29 -7.07 5.14
CA LYS A 146 3.58 -7.45 6.53
C LYS A 146 4.65 -6.56 7.14
N ASN A 147 5.76 -6.35 6.42
CA ASN A 147 6.84 -5.49 6.89
C ASN A 147 6.37 -4.03 7.03
N LEU A 148 5.60 -3.53 6.07
CA LEU A 148 4.99 -2.21 6.13
C LEU A 148 4.15 -2.05 7.40
N ILE A 149 3.23 -2.98 7.66
CA ILE A 149 2.36 -2.95 8.84
C ILE A 149 3.17 -3.02 10.13
N GLU A 150 4.08 -3.97 10.26
CA GLU A 150 4.89 -4.19 11.47
C GLU A 150 5.69 -2.94 11.86
N LYS A 151 6.17 -2.17 10.87
CA LYS A 151 6.99 -0.98 11.12
C LYS A 151 6.19 0.32 11.28
N THR A 152 4.90 0.31 10.94
CA THR A 152 4.07 1.53 10.87
C THR A 152 2.85 1.53 11.79
N ILE A 153 2.57 0.42 12.47
CA ILE A 153 1.51 0.26 13.48
C ILE A 153 2.17 -0.07 14.81
#